data_AF-A0AAV7EXT7-F1
#
_entry.id   AF-A0AAV7EXT7-F1
#
_cell.length_a   1.000
_cell.length_b   1.000
_cell.length_c   1.000
_cell.angle_alpha   90.00
_cell.angle_beta   90.00
_cell.angle_gamma   90.00
#
_symmetry.space_group_name_H-M   'P 1'
#
loop_
_entity.id
_entity.type
_entity.pdbx_description
1 polymer ?
#
loop_
_entity_poly.entity_id
_entity_poly.type
_entity_poly.pdbx_seq_one_letter_code
_entity_poly.pdbx_strand_id
1 'polypeptide(L)'
;MNDSVSSDTAAKMFQLGKDEATVRGCFRPSCIPMLTNIEHMDPLSIQTSLIDCPKVKGSGQDTSDHKMTVYIWDMDETLILLKSLLNGTFAMAFGGSKDIEKGKSIGRSWEKYILQFSDEIFFYEQIENYNEPCLDSLREFDDGRDLSEYDFKNDGFGSPCDDINKRKLAYRHRVIAQKYAKGLNNFLDQEMITQWEHLYNLTDTYTDGWFSSARIFLQETSGRNHMSDQLISPEQHGLISATDTKHQNVNILVTSGSLVPSLVKCLLFRLDDLIEAQNIYSSWEVGKLQCFSWVKERFPGANVQFCVIGDGFEECKAAEAMTWPFIRIDPRPDGFHRFPGLTMQMVKRYTEVIYNSNTTTGSDDDQ
;
A
#
# COMPACT_ATOMS: atom_id res chain seq x y z
N MET A 1 -20.68 -28.53 9.04
CA MET A 1 -19.27 -28.53 8.59
C MET A 1 -18.86 -27.20 7.92
N ASN A 2 -19.62 -26.10 8.05
CA ASN A 2 -19.34 -24.85 7.33
C ASN A 2 -18.89 -23.65 8.20
N ASP A 3 -18.80 -23.77 9.52
CA ASP A 3 -18.44 -22.61 10.37
C ASP A 3 -16.92 -22.42 10.52
N SER A 4 -16.10 -23.43 10.25
CA SER A 4 -14.63 -23.33 10.39
C SER A 4 -13.95 -22.67 9.19
N VAL A 5 -14.51 -22.81 7.97
CA VAL A 5 -13.93 -22.19 6.77
C VAL A 5 -14.12 -20.67 6.80
N SER A 6 -15.27 -20.18 7.27
CA SER A 6 -15.54 -18.74 7.39
C SER A 6 -14.61 -18.02 8.40
N SER A 7 -14.13 -18.73 9.42
CA SER A 7 -13.23 -18.20 10.45
C SER A 7 -11.83 -17.93 9.90
N ASP A 8 -11.24 -18.89 9.19
CA ASP A 8 -9.88 -18.77 8.65
C ASP A 8 -9.81 -17.75 7.50
N THR A 9 -10.84 -17.69 6.67
CA THR A 9 -10.96 -16.69 5.60
C THR A 9 -11.04 -15.28 6.17
N ALA A 10 -11.89 -15.04 7.18
CA ALA A 10 -11.96 -13.75 7.85
C ALA A 10 -10.63 -13.38 8.54
N ALA A 11 -9.93 -14.36 9.13
CA ALA A 11 -8.62 -14.12 9.74
C ALA A 11 -7.57 -13.66 8.72
N LYS A 12 -7.54 -14.24 7.52
CA LYS A 12 -6.65 -13.80 6.41
C LYS A 12 -7.00 -12.41 5.89
N MET A 13 -8.29 -12.10 5.76
CA MET A 13 -8.76 -10.83 5.21
C MET A 13 -8.63 -9.64 6.19
N PHE A 14 -8.90 -9.88 7.46
CA PHE A 14 -9.00 -8.83 8.49
C PHE A 14 -7.86 -8.89 9.50
N GLN A 15 -6.87 -9.75 9.25
CA GLN A 15 -5.68 -9.92 10.10
C GLN A 15 -6.05 -10.21 11.57
N LEU A 16 -7.15 -10.96 11.78
CA LEU A 16 -7.63 -11.36 13.10
C LEU A 16 -6.74 -12.50 13.63
N GLY A 17 -6.37 -12.46 14.92
CA GLY A 17 -5.56 -13.50 15.56
C GLY A 17 -4.04 -13.37 15.39
N LYS A 18 -3.53 -12.36 14.67
CA LYS A 18 -2.16 -11.87 14.85
C LYS A 18 -2.13 -11.07 16.16
N ASP A 19 -2.06 -11.79 17.30
CA ASP A 19 -2.05 -11.17 18.61
C ASP A 19 -0.80 -10.32 18.82
N GLU A 20 -1.02 -9.11 19.34
CA GLU A 20 -0.05 -8.16 19.86
C GLU A 20 0.64 -8.68 21.14
N ALA A 21 1.29 -9.84 21.06
CA ALA A 21 2.17 -10.30 22.12
C ALA A 21 3.51 -9.55 22.05
N THR A 22 3.50 -8.26 22.43
CA THR A 22 4.55 -7.48 23.15
C THR A 22 4.11 -6.01 23.22
N VAL A 23 3.00 -5.71 23.87
CA VAL A 23 2.66 -4.33 24.28
C VAL A 23 2.64 -4.27 25.80
N ARG A 24 3.82 -4.38 26.41
CA ARG A 24 4.11 -3.93 27.78
C ARG A 24 5.61 -4.08 28.04
N GLY A 25 6.35 -3.00 27.81
CA GLY A 25 7.73 -2.86 28.28
C GLY A 25 8.62 -2.13 27.29
N CYS A 26 8.93 -0.88 27.62
CA CYS A 26 10.01 -0.06 27.07
C CYS A 26 9.80 0.53 25.66
N PHE A 27 9.21 1.73 25.58
CA PHE A 27 9.55 2.67 24.51
C PHE A 27 9.63 4.08 25.08
N ARG A 28 10.84 4.64 25.08
CA ARG A 28 11.10 6.07 25.27
C ARG A 28 10.82 6.79 23.95
N PRO A 29 10.35 8.04 23.98
CA PRO A 29 10.18 8.86 22.79
C PRO A 29 11.56 9.38 22.33
N SER A 30 12.33 8.55 21.62
CA SER A 30 13.49 8.98 20.83
C SER A 30 14.06 7.80 20.04
N CYS A 31 13.58 7.58 18.82
CA CYS A 31 14.37 6.87 17.81
C CYS A 31 15.02 7.91 16.90
N ILE A 32 16.02 8.61 17.44
CA ILE A 32 17.13 9.17 16.69
C ILE A 32 18.30 8.26 17.07
N PRO A 33 18.98 7.58 16.14
CA PRO A 33 20.16 6.82 16.49
C PRO A 33 21.28 7.81 16.82
N MET A 34 21.56 7.98 18.12
CA MET A 34 22.85 8.50 18.56
C MET A 34 23.90 7.41 18.32
N LEU A 35 24.80 7.70 17.38
CA LEU A 35 26.10 7.05 17.22
C LEU A 35 26.77 6.82 18.58
N THR A 36 27.08 5.58 18.92
CA THR A 36 28.29 5.27 19.69
C THR A 36 28.80 3.86 19.39
N ASN A 37 30.08 3.83 19.00
CA ASN A 37 31.07 2.76 19.12
C ASN A 37 31.04 1.59 18.12
N ILE A 38 31.85 1.82 17.09
CA ILE A 38 32.64 0.87 16.31
C ILE A 38 33.48 -0.02 17.24
N GLU A 39 33.48 -1.34 17.00
CA GLU A 39 34.68 -2.16 17.13
C GLU A 39 34.57 -3.43 16.26
N HIS A 40 35.46 -3.49 15.26
CA HIS A 40 36.06 -4.65 14.57
C HIS A 40 35.19 -5.80 14.02
N MET A 41 35.29 -6.02 12.70
CA MET A 41 35.83 -7.24 12.06
C MET A 41 36.07 -6.99 10.56
N ASP A 42 37.23 -7.42 10.06
CA ASP A 42 37.84 -7.13 8.75
C ASP A 42 37.13 -7.77 7.52
N PRO A 43 37.36 -7.21 6.31
CA PRO A 43 36.81 -7.70 5.04
C PRO A 43 37.76 -8.64 4.27
N LEU A 44 37.19 -9.63 3.58
CA LEU A 44 37.89 -10.39 2.53
C LEU A 44 37.09 -10.40 1.23
N SER A 45 37.59 -9.57 0.30
CA SER A 45 37.78 -9.80 -1.15
C SER A 45 36.71 -10.56 -1.96
N ILE A 46 36.26 -9.95 -3.06
CA ILE A 46 36.52 -10.44 -4.43
C ILE A 46 36.40 -9.29 -5.46
N GLN A 47 37.28 -9.38 -6.44
CA GLN A 47 37.68 -8.43 -7.48
C GLN A 47 36.59 -7.91 -8.42
N THR A 48 36.84 -6.67 -8.83
CA THR A 48 36.40 -5.93 -10.01
C THR A 48 36.63 -6.65 -11.34
N SER A 49 35.70 -6.49 -12.27
CA SER A 49 36.01 -6.37 -13.70
C SER A 49 35.32 -5.13 -14.27
N LEU A 50 36.17 -4.18 -14.68
CA LEU A 50 35.85 -2.93 -15.36
C LEU A 50 35.45 -3.21 -16.81
N ILE A 51 34.36 -2.59 -17.28
CA ILE A 51 34.12 -2.35 -18.69
C ILE A 51 33.97 -0.84 -18.87
N ASP A 52 34.96 -0.24 -19.54
CA ASP A 52 35.01 1.15 -19.97
C ASP A 52 33.90 1.47 -20.99
N CYS A 53 33.22 2.60 -20.80
CA CYS A 53 32.42 3.24 -21.85
C CYS A 53 32.80 4.73 -21.98
N PRO A 54 32.79 5.30 -23.20
CA PRO A 54 33.61 6.47 -23.54
C PRO A 54 33.06 7.80 -23.02
N LYS A 55 33.98 8.68 -22.62
CA LYS A 55 33.74 10.10 -22.30
C LYS A 55 33.12 10.84 -23.49
N VAL A 56 31.96 11.46 -23.28
CA VAL A 56 31.45 12.57 -24.09
C VAL A 56 31.56 13.85 -23.26
N LYS A 57 32.24 14.87 -23.81
CA LYS A 57 32.39 16.20 -23.22
C LYS A 57 31.08 16.99 -23.36
N GLY A 58 30.76 17.74 -22.30
CA GLY A 58 29.44 18.29 -22.01
C GLY A 58 28.94 19.44 -22.87
N SER A 59 27.68 19.81 -22.61
CA SER A 59 27.20 21.18 -22.71
C SER A 59 25.98 21.38 -21.80
N GLY A 60 26.07 22.35 -20.89
CA GLY A 60 24.96 23.23 -20.53
C GLY A 60 23.97 22.74 -19.48
N GLN A 61 23.95 23.44 -18.35
CA GLN A 61 22.98 23.37 -17.26
C GLN A 61 21.53 23.39 -17.75
N ASP A 62 20.78 22.37 -17.33
CA ASP A 62 19.46 22.55 -16.72
C ASP A 62 19.14 21.25 -15.96
N THR A 63 19.53 21.16 -14.68
CA THR A 63 19.14 20.02 -13.84
C THR A 63 18.25 20.54 -12.73
N SER A 64 16.96 20.63 -13.01
CA SER A 64 15.96 20.57 -11.95
C SER A 64 16.21 19.26 -11.18
N ASP A 65 16.83 19.38 -9.99
CA ASP A 65 17.10 18.28 -9.04
C ASP A 65 15.79 17.79 -8.40
N HIS A 66 14.82 17.42 -9.24
CA HIS A 66 13.52 16.95 -8.78
C HIS A 66 13.63 15.45 -8.51
N LYS A 67 13.69 15.09 -7.23
CA LYS A 67 13.70 13.69 -6.79
C LYS A 67 12.27 13.16 -6.78
N MET A 68 12.06 12.03 -7.45
CA MET A 68 10.81 11.29 -7.38
C MET A 68 10.71 10.64 -6.01
N THR A 69 9.57 10.79 -5.33
CA THR A 69 9.33 10.07 -4.06
C THR A 69 8.35 8.92 -4.28
N VAL A 70 8.71 7.75 -3.80
CA VAL A 70 7.87 6.55 -3.73
C VAL A 70 7.35 6.43 -2.30
N TYR A 71 6.07 6.68 -2.10
CA TYR A 71 5.40 6.51 -0.82
C TYR A 71 4.89 5.08 -0.69
N ILE A 72 5.29 4.42 0.37
CA ILE A 72 4.93 3.04 0.67
C ILE A 72 3.97 3.06 1.85
N TRP A 73 2.73 2.71 1.58
CA TRP A 73 1.62 2.76 2.51
C TRP A 73 1.32 1.38 3.08
N ASP A 74 1.11 1.30 4.39
CA ASP A 74 0.26 0.26 4.96
C ASP A 74 -1.23 0.56 4.74
N MET A 75 -2.09 -0.45 4.86
CA MET A 75 -3.53 -0.35 4.63
C MET A 75 -4.33 -0.27 5.92
N ASP A 76 -4.36 -1.37 6.68
CA ASP A 76 -5.29 -1.60 7.78
C ASP A 76 -4.78 -0.87 9.03
N GLU A 77 -5.61 -0.01 9.64
CA GLU A 77 -5.25 0.93 10.72
C GLU A 77 -4.32 2.08 10.31
N THR A 78 -4.05 2.21 9.00
CA THR A 78 -3.30 3.30 8.38
C THR A 78 -4.18 4.13 7.44
N LEU A 79 -4.51 3.61 6.25
CA LEU A 79 -5.38 4.28 5.28
C LEU A 79 -6.87 4.04 5.60
N ILE A 80 -7.17 2.87 6.15
CA ILE A 80 -8.53 2.46 6.53
C ILE A 80 -8.53 2.03 8.00
N LEU A 81 -9.69 2.08 8.65
CA LEU A 81 -9.90 1.59 10.02
C LEU A 81 -10.90 0.45 9.95
N LEU A 82 -10.49 -0.76 10.35
CA LEU A 82 -11.33 -1.95 10.18
C LEU A 82 -11.21 -2.89 11.36
N LYS A 83 -10.00 -3.32 11.70
CA LYS A 83 -9.74 -4.16 12.88
C LYS A 83 -10.18 -3.42 14.16
N SER A 84 -9.86 -2.14 14.26
CA SER A 84 -10.22 -1.31 15.41
C SER A 84 -11.72 -1.02 15.52
N LEU A 85 -12.44 -1.03 14.40
CA LEU A 85 -13.91 -0.98 14.38
C LEU A 85 -14.50 -2.32 14.82
N LEU A 86 -14.04 -3.44 14.25
CA LEU A 86 -14.53 -4.79 14.54
C LEU A 86 -14.38 -5.19 16.01
N ASN A 87 -13.23 -4.87 16.61
CA ASN A 87 -12.98 -5.17 18.02
C ASN A 87 -13.45 -4.04 18.97
N GLY A 88 -13.84 -2.88 18.44
CA GLY A 88 -14.32 -1.72 19.19
C GLY A 88 -13.22 -0.89 19.86
N THR A 89 -11.94 -1.21 19.64
CA THR A 89 -10.81 -0.50 20.25
C THR A 89 -10.69 0.95 19.78
N PHE A 90 -11.12 1.27 18.55
CA PHE A 90 -11.21 2.65 18.08
C PHE A 90 -12.08 3.47 19.04
N ALA A 91 -13.31 3.03 19.29
CA ALA A 91 -14.25 3.74 20.17
C ALA A 91 -13.76 3.84 21.62
N MET A 92 -13.14 2.77 22.14
CA MET A 92 -12.59 2.76 23.50
C MET A 92 -11.50 3.82 23.71
N ALA A 93 -10.68 4.09 22.68
CA ALA A 93 -9.63 5.09 22.76
C ALA A 93 -10.17 6.53 22.96
N PHE A 94 -11.44 6.78 22.64
CA PHE A 94 -12.09 8.09 22.77
C PHE A 94 -12.79 8.31 24.13
N GLY A 95 -12.49 7.47 25.13
CA GLY A 95 -12.91 7.74 26.52
C GLY A 95 -14.43 7.84 26.71
N GLY A 96 -15.21 7.13 25.89
CA GLY A 96 -16.68 7.10 25.96
C GLY A 96 -17.40 8.11 25.07
N SER A 97 -16.69 8.95 24.30
CA SER A 97 -17.34 9.90 23.37
C SER A 97 -17.86 9.25 22.08
N LYS A 98 -17.53 7.97 21.83
CA LYS A 98 -17.98 7.19 20.67
C LYS A 98 -18.71 5.92 21.13
N ASP A 99 -19.81 5.60 20.45
CA ASP A 99 -20.59 4.39 20.69
C ASP A 99 -19.85 3.16 20.16
N ILE A 100 -19.46 2.25 21.07
CA ILE A 100 -18.69 1.04 20.76
C ILE A 100 -19.50 0.09 19.86
N GLU A 101 -20.78 -0.13 20.14
CA GLU A 101 -21.59 -1.11 19.41
C GLU A 101 -21.95 -0.60 18.01
N LYS A 102 -22.13 0.73 17.87
CA LYS A 102 -22.23 1.37 16.55
C LYS A 102 -20.96 1.13 15.72
N GLY A 103 -19.77 1.34 16.32
CA GLY A 103 -18.50 1.11 15.64
C GLY A 103 -18.32 -0.33 15.18
N LYS A 104 -18.62 -1.29 16.06
CA LYS A 104 -18.59 -2.73 15.71
C LYS A 104 -19.58 -3.09 14.61
N SER A 105 -20.80 -2.52 14.65
CA SER A 105 -21.79 -2.74 13.60
C SER A 105 -21.30 -2.25 12.25
N ILE A 106 -20.67 -1.07 12.20
CA ILE A 106 -20.04 -0.54 10.97
C ILE A 106 -18.94 -1.50 10.48
N GLY A 107 -18.05 -1.94 11.38
CA GLY A 107 -17.00 -2.90 11.04
C GLY A 107 -17.54 -4.20 10.44
N ARG A 108 -18.59 -4.78 11.03
CA ARG A 108 -19.25 -6.00 10.50
C ARG A 108 -19.89 -5.78 9.13
N SER A 109 -20.46 -4.60 8.88
CA SER A 109 -20.99 -4.26 7.55
C SER A 109 -19.88 -4.21 6.50
N TRP A 110 -18.73 -3.63 6.82
CA TRP A 110 -17.57 -3.64 5.92
C TRP A 110 -17.03 -5.05 5.69
N GLU A 111 -16.88 -5.84 6.75
CA GLU A 111 -16.45 -7.25 6.66
C GLU A 111 -17.34 -8.03 5.69
N LYS A 112 -18.67 -7.89 5.81
CA LYS A 112 -19.63 -8.52 4.91
C LYS A 112 -19.39 -8.10 3.45
N TYR A 113 -19.25 -6.80 3.16
CA TYR A 113 -19.04 -6.34 1.78
C TYR A 113 -17.69 -6.77 1.22
N ILE A 114 -16.62 -6.73 2.02
CA ILE A 114 -15.29 -7.16 1.58
C ILE A 114 -15.31 -8.65 1.21
N LEU A 115 -15.92 -9.50 2.04
CA LEU A 115 -16.09 -10.93 1.76
C LEU A 115 -16.91 -11.14 0.48
N GLN A 116 -18.10 -10.55 0.42
CA GLN A 116 -19.02 -10.70 -0.70
C GLN A 116 -18.36 -10.33 -2.04
N PHE A 117 -17.68 -9.18 -2.11
CA PHE A 117 -17.06 -8.72 -3.36
C PHE A 117 -15.84 -9.57 -3.72
N SER A 118 -15.05 -9.98 -2.72
CA SER A 118 -13.91 -10.85 -2.96
C SER A 118 -14.34 -12.15 -3.64
N ASP A 119 -15.40 -12.79 -3.13
CA ASP A 119 -15.88 -14.07 -3.64
C ASP A 119 -16.66 -13.92 -4.95
N GLU A 120 -17.69 -13.07 -4.97
CA GLU A 120 -18.63 -12.98 -6.09
C GLU A 120 -18.02 -12.32 -7.34
N ILE A 121 -17.11 -11.36 -7.15
CA ILE A 121 -16.58 -10.53 -8.25
C ILE A 121 -15.10 -10.83 -8.51
N PHE A 122 -14.30 -11.15 -7.50
CA PHE A 122 -12.85 -11.26 -7.63
C PHE A 122 -12.28 -12.68 -7.48
N PHE A 123 -13.12 -13.70 -7.64
CA PHE A 123 -12.74 -15.12 -7.67
C PHE A 123 -12.11 -15.64 -6.38
N TYR A 124 -12.20 -14.92 -5.26
CA TYR A 124 -11.42 -15.24 -4.07
C TYR A 124 -11.69 -16.65 -3.52
N GLU A 125 -12.95 -17.08 -3.43
CA GLU A 125 -13.32 -18.46 -3.10
C GLU A 125 -12.53 -19.52 -3.91
N GLN A 126 -12.24 -19.25 -5.18
CA GLN A 126 -11.49 -20.17 -6.05
C GLN A 126 -9.98 -20.15 -5.78
N ILE A 127 -9.43 -19.00 -5.39
CA ILE A 127 -7.97 -18.76 -5.36
C ILE A 127 -7.41 -18.42 -3.97
N GLU A 128 -8.21 -18.48 -2.91
CA GLU A 128 -7.81 -18.11 -1.55
C GLU A 128 -6.55 -18.85 -1.03
N ASN A 129 -6.33 -20.08 -1.49
CA ASN A 129 -5.17 -20.89 -1.10
C ASN A 129 -3.96 -20.73 -2.02
N TYR A 130 -4.02 -19.79 -2.97
CA TYR A 130 -2.98 -19.52 -3.96
C TYR A 130 -2.69 -18.01 -3.99
N ASN A 131 -2.46 -17.43 -2.81
CA ASN A 131 -2.20 -16.00 -2.68
C ASN A 131 -0.81 -15.68 -3.26
N GLU A 132 -0.74 -14.71 -4.17
CA GLU A 132 0.53 -14.19 -4.67
C GLU A 132 0.85 -12.81 -4.07
N PRO A 133 2.14 -12.41 -4.03
CA PRO A 133 2.51 -11.10 -3.52
C PRO A 133 1.98 -9.92 -4.35
N CYS A 134 1.88 -10.05 -5.68
CA CYS A 134 1.27 -9.04 -6.54
C CYS A 134 0.65 -9.68 -7.80
N LEU A 135 -0.16 -8.93 -8.54
CA LEU A 135 -0.84 -9.45 -9.74
C LEU A 135 0.13 -9.89 -10.85
N ASP A 136 1.32 -9.28 -10.90
CA ASP A 136 2.36 -9.59 -11.89
C ASP A 136 3.20 -10.84 -11.55
N SER A 137 3.03 -11.44 -10.37
CA SER A 137 3.88 -12.57 -9.90
C SER A 137 3.88 -13.77 -10.86
N LEU A 138 2.79 -13.96 -11.62
CA LEU A 138 2.61 -15.08 -12.55
C LEU A 138 2.61 -14.65 -14.01
N ARG A 139 3.12 -13.45 -14.31
CA ARG A 139 3.11 -12.87 -15.67
C ARG A 139 3.76 -13.79 -16.71
N GLU A 140 4.78 -14.55 -16.33
CA GLU A 140 5.47 -15.50 -17.21
C GLU A 140 4.61 -16.69 -17.66
N PHE A 141 3.55 -17.01 -16.91
CA PHE A 141 2.62 -18.11 -17.24
C PHE A 141 1.44 -17.66 -18.11
N ASP A 142 1.14 -16.36 -18.17
CA ASP A 142 0.06 -15.83 -19.01
C ASP A 142 0.48 -15.82 -20.47
N ASP A 143 -0.23 -16.60 -21.31
CA ASP A 143 0.02 -16.69 -22.74
C ASP A 143 -0.69 -15.60 -23.57
N GLY A 144 -1.37 -14.66 -22.90
CA GLY A 144 -2.03 -13.54 -23.55
C GLY A 144 -3.29 -13.91 -24.32
N ARG A 145 -3.82 -15.13 -24.17
CA ARG A 145 -5.06 -15.54 -24.84
C ARG A 145 -6.20 -14.57 -24.53
N ASP A 146 -7.15 -14.49 -25.46
CA ASP A 146 -8.41 -13.83 -25.17
C ASP A 146 -9.22 -14.63 -24.11
N LEU A 147 -9.81 -13.90 -23.17
CA LEU A 147 -10.53 -14.44 -22.02
C LEU A 147 -12.02 -14.06 -22.02
N SER A 148 -12.52 -13.36 -23.05
CA SER A 148 -13.93 -12.95 -23.11
C SER A 148 -14.92 -14.13 -23.07
N GLU A 149 -14.56 -15.27 -23.66
CA GLU A 149 -15.37 -16.50 -23.66
C GLU A 149 -14.79 -17.60 -22.74
N TYR A 150 -13.85 -17.25 -21.84
CA TYR A 150 -13.21 -18.23 -20.98
C TYR A 150 -14.10 -18.63 -19.79
N ASP A 151 -14.37 -19.93 -19.67
CA ASP A 151 -15.18 -20.47 -18.58
C ASP A 151 -14.34 -20.76 -17.33
N PHE A 152 -14.18 -19.74 -16.49
CA PHE A 152 -13.47 -19.85 -15.20
C PHE A 152 -14.10 -20.85 -14.22
N LYS A 153 -15.39 -21.17 -14.38
CA LYS A 153 -16.09 -22.09 -13.47
C LYS A 153 -15.73 -23.54 -13.76
N ASN A 154 -15.49 -23.87 -15.03
CA ASN A 154 -15.24 -25.24 -15.49
C ASN A 154 -13.84 -25.43 -16.09
N ASP A 155 -12.89 -24.53 -15.84
CA ASP A 155 -11.51 -24.65 -16.33
C ASP A 155 -10.67 -25.71 -15.61
N GLY A 156 -11.21 -26.31 -14.55
CA GLY A 156 -10.53 -27.31 -13.74
C GLY A 156 -9.30 -26.77 -13.02
N PHE A 157 -9.29 -25.49 -12.63
CA PHE A 157 -8.27 -24.93 -11.76
C PHE A 157 -8.23 -25.64 -10.40
N GLY A 158 -7.04 -25.91 -9.89
CA GLY A 158 -6.82 -26.53 -8.59
C GLY A 158 -5.42 -27.13 -8.45
N SER A 159 -5.31 -28.16 -7.61
CA SER A 159 -4.06 -28.91 -7.40
C SER A 159 -3.79 -29.88 -8.58
N PRO A 160 -2.52 -30.11 -8.97
CA PRO A 160 -1.27 -29.60 -8.38
C PRO A 160 -0.84 -28.21 -8.91
N CYS A 161 0.10 -27.56 -8.23
CA CYS A 161 0.68 -26.28 -8.68
C CYS A 161 1.69 -26.47 -9.83
N ASP A 162 1.19 -26.91 -10.98
CA ASP A 162 1.94 -27.03 -12.24
C ASP A 162 1.78 -25.78 -13.13
N ASP A 163 2.53 -25.72 -14.23
CA ASP A 163 2.49 -24.58 -15.16
C ASP A 163 1.10 -24.34 -15.76
N ILE A 164 0.28 -25.39 -15.87
CA ILE A 164 -1.09 -25.31 -16.37
C ILE A 164 -1.97 -24.57 -15.36
N ASN A 165 -1.92 -24.95 -14.07
CA ASN A 165 -2.69 -24.27 -13.04
C ASN A 165 -2.16 -22.87 -12.72
N LYS A 166 -0.84 -22.65 -12.79
CA LYS A 166 -0.25 -21.30 -12.71
C LYS A 166 -0.74 -20.39 -13.84
N ARG A 167 -0.89 -20.90 -15.06
CA ARG A 167 -1.48 -20.15 -16.17
C ARG A 167 -2.95 -19.80 -15.93
N LYS A 168 -3.75 -20.73 -15.42
CA LYS A 168 -5.16 -20.46 -15.05
C LYS A 168 -5.29 -19.43 -13.93
N LEU A 169 -4.36 -19.43 -12.97
CA LEU A 169 -4.28 -18.41 -11.93
C LEU A 169 -3.89 -17.05 -12.53
N ALA A 170 -2.90 -17.02 -13.44
CA ALA A 170 -2.52 -15.82 -14.16
C ALA A 170 -3.68 -15.20 -14.97
N TYR A 171 -4.54 -16.03 -15.60
CA TYR A 171 -5.76 -15.54 -16.25
C TYR A 171 -6.71 -14.84 -15.27
N ARG A 172 -6.92 -15.43 -14.08
CA ARG A 172 -7.74 -14.80 -13.03
C ARG A 172 -7.12 -13.48 -12.59
N HIS A 173 -5.80 -13.41 -12.39
CA HIS A 173 -5.11 -12.16 -12.05
C HIS A 173 -5.24 -11.10 -13.14
N ARG A 174 -5.12 -11.45 -14.42
CA ARG A 174 -5.34 -10.51 -15.53
C ARG A 174 -6.78 -9.97 -15.54
N VAL A 175 -7.78 -10.82 -15.32
CA VAL A 175 -9.17 -10.37 -15.22
C VAL A 175 -9.40 -9.52 -13.96
N ILE A 176 -8.79 -9.86 -12.83
CA ILE A 176 -8.83 -9.07 -11.59
C ILE A 176 -8.24 -7.68 -11.83
N ALA A 177 -7.08 -7.56 -12.48
CA ALA A 177 -6.46 -6.29 -12.83
C ALA A 177 -7.38 -5.45 -13.73
N GLN A 178 -8.00 -6.06 -14.74
CA GLN A 178 -8.97 -5.39 -15.61
C GLN A 178 -10.22 -4.94 -14.87
N LYS A 179 -10.71 -5.74 -13.91
CA LYS A 179 -11.86 -5.38 -13.07
C LYS A 179 -11.51 -4.21 -12.16
N TYR A 180 -10.34 -4.25 -11.53
CA TYR A 180 -9.83 -3.16 -10.69
C TYR A 180 -9.76 -1.84 -11.46
N ALA A 181 -9.15 -1.84 -12.66
CA ALA A 181 -9.00 -0.65 -13.48
C ALA A 181 -10.34 -0.03 -13.94
N LYS A 182 -11.42 -0.81 -13.94
CA LYS A 182 -12.77 -0.34 -14.26
C LYS A 182 -13.46 0.35 -13.07
N GLY A 183 -12.97 0.18 -11.85
CA GLY A 183 -13.59 0.72 -10.66
C GLY A 183 -14.91 0.03 -10.27
N LEU A 184 -15.42 0.38 -9.08
CA LEU A 184 -16.55 -0.30 -8.44
C LEU A 184 -17.89 -0.14 -9.20
N ASN A 185 -18.11 1.01 -9.83
CA ASN A 185 -19.38 1.38 -10.48
C ASN A 185 -19.78 0.46 -11.65
N ASN A 186 -18.83 -0.29 -12.20
CA ASN A 186 -19.11 -1.21 -13.30
C ASN A 186 -19.68 -2.56 -12.85
N PHE A 187 -19.68 -2.85 -11.54
CA PHE A 187 -20.10 -4.15 -10.99
C PHE A 187 -21.35 -4.06 -10.13
N LEU A 188 -21.72 -2.86 -9.68
CA LEU A 188 -22.80 -2.67 -8.74
C LEU A 188 -24.05 -2.12 -9.38
N ASP A 189 -25.18 -2.65 -8.93
CA ASP A 189 -26.47 -2.02 -9.17
C ASP A 189 -26.62 -0.75 -8.33
N GLN A 190 -27.64 0.03 -8.67
CA GLN A 190 -27.89 1.32 -8.03
C GLN A 190 -28.18 1.19 -6.52
N GLU A 191 -28.76 0.07 -6.09
CA GLU A 191 -29.08 -0.18 -4.70
C GLU A 191 -27.80 -0.43 -3.89
N MET A 192 -26.93 -1.31 -4.38
CA MET A 192 -25.64 -1.62 -3.75
C MET A 192 -24.73 -0.39 -3.70
N ILE A 193 -24.68 0.42 -4.77
CA ILE A 193 -23.96 1.71 -4.77
C ILE A 193 -24.47 2.58 -3.62
N THR A 194 -25.79 2.76 -3.50
CA THR A 194 -26.38 3.61 -2.46
C THR A 194 -26.07 3.10 -1.05
N GLN A 195 -26.16 1.78 -0.82
CA GLN A 195 -25.85 1.18 0.47
C GLN A 195 -24.36 1.34 0.83
N TRP A 196 -23.47 1.14 -0.14
CA TRP A 196 -22.04 1.34 0.02
C TRP A 196 -21.69 2.80 0.31
N GLU A 197 -22.26 3.76 -0.44
CA GLU A 197 -22.04 5.19 -0.21
C GLU A 197 -22.52 5.61 1.19
N HIS A 198 -23.68 5.10 1.61
CA HIS A 198 -24.20 5.34 2.95
C HIS A 198 -23.25 4.77 4.02
N LEU A 199 -22.74 3.55 3.83
CA LEU A 199 -21.78 2.95 4.77
C LEU A 199 -20.47 3.73 4.83
N TYR A 200 -19.95 4.18 3.68
CA TYR A 200 -18.75 5.02 3.61
C TYR A 200 -18.94 6.32 4.40
N ASN A 201 -20.02 7.06 4.12
CA ASN A 201 -20.31 8.33 4.81
C ASN A 201 -20.56 8.15 6.31
N LEU A 202 -21.27 7.08 6.69
CA LEU A 202 -21.50 6.72 8.09
C LEU A 202 -20.19 6.44 8.82
N THR A 203 -19.28 5.69 8.17
CA THR A 203 -17.97 5.33 8.72
C THR A 203 -17.08 6.55 8.85
N ASP A 204 -17.00 7.37 7.80
CA ASP A 204 -16.17 8.57 7.79
C ASP A 204 -16.64 9.56 8.87
N THR A 205 -17.96 9.76 9.01
CA THR A 205 -18.54 10.57 10.10
C THR A 205 -18.20 9.98 11.48
N TYR A 206 -18.32 8.67 11.65
CA TYR A 206 -18.03 8.01 12.92
C TYR A 206 -16.54 8.10 13.30
N THR A 207 -15.66 8.11 12.30
CA THR A 207 -14.19 8.12 12.45
C THR A 207 -13.58 9.53 12.35
N ASP A 208 -14.39 10.58 12.50
CA ASP A 208 -13.98 11.99 12.45
C ASP A 208 -13.31 12.40 11.12
N GLY A 209 -13.74 11.80 10.01
CA GLY A 209 -13.24 12.10 8.66
C GLY A 209 -11.96 11.36 8.29
N TRP A 210 -11.69 10.19 8.89
CA TRP A 210 -10.45 9.44 8.63
C TRP A 210 -10.27 9.10 7.15
N PHE A 211 -11.29 8.55 6.50
CA PHE A 211 -11.17 8.01 5.13
C PHE A 211 -11.04 9.15 4.12
N SER A 212 -11.86 10.19 4.27
CA SER A 212 -11.77 11.37 3.41
C SER A 212 -10.42 12.07 3.57
N SER A 213 -9.92 12.21 4.80
CA SER A 213 -8.62 12.83 5.07
C SER A 213 -7.44 12.00 4.55
N ALA A 214 -7.45 10.68 4.76
CA ALA A 214 -6.42 9.79 4.24
C ALA A 214 -6.39 9.83 2.70
N ARG A 215 -7.55 9.83 2.05
CA ARG A 215 -7.65 9.93 0.59
C ARG A 215 -7.14 11.26 0.05
N ILE A 216 -7.51 12.39 0.66
CA ILE A 216 -6.98 13.71 0.29
C ILE A 216 -5.46 13.72 0.40
N PHE A 217 -4.93 13.19 1.50
CA PHE A 217 -3.51 13.13 1.73
C PHE A 217 -2.78 12.26 0.70
N LEU A 218 -3.35 11.10 0.35
CA LEU A 218 -2.84 10.22 -0.70
C LEU A 218 -2.86 10.89 -2.09
N GLN A 219 -3.83 11.76 -2.36
CA GLN A 219 -3.87 12.58 -3.57
C GLN A 219 -2.77 13.65 -3.57
N GLU A 220 -2.54 14.30 -2.43
CA GLU A 220 -1.43 15.25 -2.26
C GLU A 220 -0.06 14.59 -2.47
N THR A 221 0.15 13.36 -1.97
CA THR A 221 1.42 12.66 -2.17
C THR A 221 1.70 12.39 -3.65
N SER A 222 0.69 12.11 -4.47
CA SER A 222 0.83 11.95 -5.93
C SER A 222 1.21 13.25 -6.66
N GLY A 223 1.23 14.40 -5.99
CA GLY A 223 1.45 15.70 -6.63
C GLY A 223 0.23 16.21 -7.43
N ARG A 224 -0.95 15.60 -7.24
CA ARG A 224 -2.21 16.09 -7.81
C ARG A 224 -2.70 17.28 -6.99
N ASN A 225 -2.58 18.49 -7.51
CA ASN A 225 -3.12 19.68 -6.85
C ASN A 225 -4.66 19.69 -6.93
N HIS A 226 -5.34 19.91 -5.81
CA HIS A 226 -6.81 19.99 -5.72
C HIS A 226 -7.44 21.09 -6.60
N MET A 227 -6.64 22.04 -7.11
CA MET A 227 -7.10 23.12 -8.00
C MET A 227 -7.15 22.75 -9.49
N SER A 228 -6.47 21.69 -9.95
CA SER A 228 -6.47 21.35 -11.39
C SER A 228 -7.72 20.59 -11.84
N ASP A 229 -8.39 19.86 -10.95
CA ASP A 229 -9.58 19.07 -11.33
C ASP A 229 -10.87 19.90 -11.42
N GLN A 230 -10.97 21.05 -10.74
CA GLN A 230 -12.19 21.87 -10.76
C GLN A 230 -12.28 22.82 -11.98
N LEU A 231 -11.24 22.91 -12.81
CA LEU A 231 -11.19 23.81 -13.98
C LEU A 231 -11.15 23.09 -15.33
N ILE A 232 -11.13 21.76 -15.37
CA ILE A 232 -11.05 21.01 -16.63
C ILE A 232 -12.45 20.57 -17.03
N SER A 233 -13.01 21.25 -18.04
CA SER A 233 -14.20 20.77 -18.76
C SER A 233 -13.83 19.51 -19.58
N PRO A 234 -14.78 18.58 -19.85
CA PRO A 234 -14.49 17.27 -20.46
C PRO A 234 -13.86 17.29 -21.86
N GLU A 235 -13.74 18.46 -22.49
CA GLU A 235 -13.30 18.63 -23.88
C GLU A 235 -11.77 18.82 -24.05
N GLN A 236 -10.99 18.89 -22.96
CA GLN A 236 -9.54 19.20 -23.03
C GLN A 236 -8.60 18.10 -22.52
N HIS A 237 -9.04 16.83 -22.55
CA HIS A 237 -8.16 15.68 -22.21
C HIS A 237 -7.00 15.43 -23.20
N GLY A 238 -6.90 16.18 -24.30
CA GLY A 238 -5.95 15.94 -25.38
C GLY A 238 -4.56 16.59 -25.26
N LEU A 239 -4.28 17.39 -24.23
CA LEU A 239 -3.00 18.11 -24.13
C LEU A 239 -2.42 18.09 -22.70
N ILE A 240 -2.36 16.92 -22.08
CA ILE A 240 -1.41 16.71 -20.97
C ILE A 240 -0.04 16.57 -21.63
N SER A 241 0.77 17.61 -21.56
CA SER A 241 2.13 17.61 -22.10
C SER A 241 2.90 16.41 -21.57
N ALA A 242 3.45 15.59 -22.48
CA ALA A 242 4.26 14.40 -22.20
C ALA A 242 5.55 14.68 -21.38
N THR A 243 5.74 15.91 -20.91
CA THR A 243 6.86 16.37 -20.10
C THR A 243 6.57 16.36 -18.59
N ASP A 244 5.31 16.23 -18.15
CA ASP A 244 4.93 16.34 -16.72
C ASP A 244 4.79 14.98 -16.00
N THR A 245 4.78 13.87 -16.74
CA THR A 245 4.65 12.51 -16.20
C THR A 245 5.96 11.95 -15.62
N LYS A 246 7.09 12.58 -15.93
CA LYS A 246 8.41 12.03 -15.60
C LYS A 246 8.83 12.28 -14.15
N HIS A 247 8.03 13.04 -13.39
CA HIS A 247 8.42 13.61 -12.08
C HIS A 247 7.30 13.45 -11.03
N GLN A 248 6.27 12.65 -11.31
CA GLN A 248 5.20 12.41 -10.34
C GLN A 248 5.64 11.37 -9.30
N ASN A 249 5.33 11.66 -8.04
CA ASN A 249 5.48 10.70 -6.96
C ASN A 249 4.56 9.50 -7.17
N VAL A 250 4.94 8.36 -6.62
CA VAL A 250 4.16 7.12 -6.75
C VAL A 250 3.72 6.65 -5.38
N ASN A 251 2.44 6.28 -5.27
CA ASN A 251 1.91 5.58 -4.10
C ASN A 251 1.92 4.08 -4.35
N ILE A 252 2.47 3.32 -3.41
CA ILE A 252 2.53 1.87 -3.39
C ILE A 252 1.87 1.40 -2.09
N LEU A 253 0.98 0.43 -2.18
CA LEU A 253 0.41 -0.23 -1.02
C LEU A 253 1.15 -1.53 -0.76
N VAL A 254 1.61 -1.72 0.47
CA VAL A 254 2.14 -3.01 0.95
C VAL A 254 1.39 -3.37 2.22
N THR A 255 0.59 -4.42 2.19
CA THR A 255 -0.30 -4.82 3.30
C THR A 255 -0.06 -6.26 3.73
N SER A 256 -0.22 -6.52 5.02
CA SER A 256 -0.10 -7.86 5.60
C SER A 256 -1.36 -8.72 5.44
N GLY A 257 -2.38 -8.26 4.70
CA GLY A 257 -3.53 -9.06 4.24
C GLY A 257 -3.29 -9.74 2.88
N SER A 258 -4.18 -10.66 2.49
CA SER A 258 -4.11 -11.33 1.17
C SER A 258 -4.39 -10.36 0.01
N LEU A 259 -3.84 -10.66 -1.17
CA LEU A 259 -3.80 -9.76 -2.32
C LEU A 259 -5.19 -9.35 -2.82
N VAL A 260 -6.07 -10.33 -3.07
CA VAL A 260 -7.38 -10.08 -3.66
C VAL A 260 -8.30 -9.27 -2.74
N PRO A 261 -8.45 -9.60 -1.45
CA PRO A 261 -9.21 -8.77 -0.52
C PRO A 261 -8.63 -7.37 -0.37
N SER A 262 -7.31 -7.21 -0.49
CA SER A 262 -6.67 -5.89 -0.46
C SER A 262 -7.01 -5.04 -1.70
N LEU A 263 -7.09 -5.65 -2.88
CA LEU A 263 -7.58 -5.00 -4.09
C LEU A 263 -9.05 -4.59 -3.93
N VAL A 264 -9.89 -5.47 -3.38
CA VAL A 264 -11.30 -5.17 -3.08
C VAL A 264 -11.44 -4.03 -2.09
N LYS A 265 -10.65 -4.03 -1.00
CA LYS A 265 -10.60 -2.92 -0.05
C LYS A 265 -10.26 -1.61 -0.75
N CYS A 266 -9.26 -1.57 -1.63
CA CYS A 266 -8.95 -0.33 -2.36
C CYS A 266 -10.16 0.23 -3.12
N LEU A 267 -10.91 -0.63 -3.82
CA LEU A 267 -12.13 -0.21 -4.53
C LEU A 267 -13.22 0.29 -3.56
N LEU A 268 -13.49 -0.48 -2.50
CA LEU A 268 -14.52 -0.16 -1.51
C LEU A 268 -14.19 1.11 -0.71
N PHE A 269 -12.92 1.43 -0.51
CA PHE A 269 -12.48 2.61 0.22
C PHE A 269 -12.03 3.77 -0.69
N ARG A 270 -12.31 3.69 -2.01
CA ARG A 270 -12.06 4.75 -3.01
C ARG A 270 -10.59 5.14 -3.15
N LEU A 271 -9.72 4.13 -3.19
CA LEU A 271 -8.27 4.26 -3.33
C LEU A 271 -7.78 3.86 -4.74
N ASP A 272 -8.65 3.27 -5.57
CA ASP A 272 -8.33 2.68 -6.87
C ASP A 272 -7.88 3.68 -7.94
N ASP A 273 -8.32 4.94 -7.84
CA ASP A 273 -7.89 6.01 -8.73
C ASP A 273 -6.57 6.69 -8.31
N LEU A 274 -6.04 6.30 -7.15
CA LEU A 274 -4.81 6.83 -6.55
C LEU A 274 -3.70 5.79 -6.42
N ILE A 275 -4.05 4.49 -6.37
CA ILE A 275 -3.11 3.37 -6.30
C ILE A 275 -3.47 2.37 -7.40
N GLU A 276 -2.60 2.26 -8.39
CA GLU A 276 -2.80 1.31 -9.50
C GLU A 276 -2.68 -0.14 -9.02
N ALA A 277 -3.36 -1.07 -9.69
CA ALA A 277 -3.38 -2.49 -9.31
C ALA A 277 -1.96 -3.11 -9.22
N GLN A 278 -1.05 -2.72 -10.12
CA GLN A 278 0.35 -3.13 -10.11
C GLN A 278 1.17 -2.56 -8.95
N ASN A 279 0.65 -1.57 -8.21
CA ASN A 279 1.31 -0.94 -7.08
C ASN A 279 0.79 -1.49 -5.74
N ILE A 280 0.06 -2.61 -5.75
CA ILE A 280 -0.48 -3.26 -4.57
C ILE A 280 0.27 -4.57 -4.33
N TYR A 281 0.83 -4.70 -3.14
CA TYR A 281 1.61 -5.85 -2.70
C TYR A 281 0.99 -6.45 -1.43
N SER A 282 0.78 -7.76 -1.44
CA SER A 282 0.50 -8.58 -0.27
C SER A 282 1.81 -9.10 0.31
N SER A 283 2.08 -8.75 1.57
CA SER A 283 3.20 -9.30 2.33
C SER A 283 2.81 -10.57 3.11
N TRP A 284 1.62 -11.13 2.88
CA TRP A 284 1.06 -12.25 3.66
C TRP A 284 2.03 -13.43 3.78
N GLU A 285 2.64 -13.86 2.68
CA GLU A 285 3.55 -15.03 2.66
C GLU A 285 5.03 -14.64 2.79
N VAL A 286 5.40 -13.45 2.31
CA VAL A 286 6.80 -13.07 2.07
C VAL A 286 7.34 -12.01 3.04
N GLY A 287 6.46 -11.34 3.77
CA GLY A 287 6.81 -10.26 4.70
C GLY A 287 7.11 -8.91 4.03
N LYS A 288 6.96 -7.82 4.82
CA LYS A 288 7.08 -6.43 4.34
C LYS A 288 8.46 -6.11 3.74
N LEU A 289 9.53 -6.60 4.36
CA LEU A 289 10.91 -6.36 3.92
C LEU A 289 11.17 -6.90 2.50
N GLN A 290 10.62 -8.07 2.17
CA GLN A 290 10.75 -8.64 0.84
C GLN A 290 10.01 -7.80 -0.20
N CYS A 291 8.77 -7.39 0.10
CA CYS A 291 8.02 -6.48 -0.77
C CYS A 291 8.76 -5.15 -0.99
N PHE A 292 9.35 -4.58 0.07
CA PHE A 292 10.12 -3.33 -0.02
C PHE A 292 11.35 -3.50 -0.91
N SER A 293 12.02 -4.66 -0.86
CA SER A 293 13.15 -4.97 -1.73
C SER A 293 12.74 -5.00 -3.21
N TRP A 294 11.63 -5.67 -3.55
CA TRP A 294 11.11 -5.68 -4.92
C TRP A 294 10.66 -4.29 -5.40
N VAL A 295 10.06 -3.49 -4.51
CA VAL A 295 9.72 -2.09 -4.80
C VAL A 295 10.99 -1.29 -5.12
N LYS A 296 12.05 -1.44 -4.32
CA LYS A 296 13.33 -0.76 -4.58
C LYS A 296 13.92 -1.17 -5.93
N GLU A 297 13.87 -2.46 -6.27
CA GLU A 297 14.34 -2.98 -7.56
C GLU A 297 13.54 -2.41 -8.75
N ARG A 298 12.23 -2.20 -8.57
CA ARG A 298 11.34 -1.63 -9.58
C ARG A 298 11.61 -0.15 -9.87
N PHE A 299 12.09 0.62 -8.89
CA PHE A 299 12.39 2.05 -9.02
C PHE A 299 13.89 2.32 -8.85
N PRO A 300 14.74 1.96 -9.84
CA PRO A 300 16.18 2.14 -9.74
C PRO A 300 16.59 3.61 -9.99
N GLY A 301 17.62 4.07 -9.28
CA GLY A 301 18.28 5.35 -9.57
C GLY A 301 18.59 6.18 -8.33
N ALA A 302 19.56 7.09 -8.46
CA ALA A 302 19.99 7.99 -7.38
C ALA A 302 18.99 9.12 -7.07
N ASN A 303 18.02 9.35 -7.96
CA ASN A 303 17.02 10.41 -7.84
C ASN A 303 15.66 9.89 -7.34
N VAL A 304 15.62 8.71 -6.74
CA VAL A 304 14.43 8.12 -6.12
C VAL A 304 14.60 8.12 -4.61
N GLN A 305 13.60 8.67 -3.92
CA GLN A 305 13.47 8.60 -2.47
C GLN A 305 12.28 7.70 -2.11
N PHE A 306 12.33 7.08 -0.95
CA PHE A 306 11.28 6.23 -0.43
C PHE A 306 10.81 6.80 0.90
N CYS A 307 9.51 6.67 1.20
CA CYS A 307 8.97 7.05 2.50
C CYS A 307 7.89 6.05 2.90
N VAL A 308 8.05 5.42 4.05
CA VAL A 308 7.13 4.41 4.56
C VAL A 308 6.16 5.04 5.54
N ILE A 309 4.87 4.78 5.39
CA ILE A 309 3.80 5.31 6.24
C ILE A 309 2.90 4.15 6.66
N GLY A 310 2.81 3.91 7.96
CA GLY A 310 2.04 2.79 8.52
C GLY A 310 1.91 2.88 10.04
N ASP A 311 1.06 2.09 10.66
CA ASP A 311 0.83 2.08 12.12
C ASP A 311 1.67 1.02 12.86
N GLY A 312 2.08 -0.02 12.12
CA GLY A 312 2.61 -1.27 12.62
C GLY A 312 4.13 -1.34 12.73
N PHE A 313 4.56 -2.42 13.38
CA PHE A 313 5.97 -2.70 13.64
C PHE A 313 6.69 -3.38 12.46
N GLU A 314 5.97 -4.13 11.63
CA GLU A 314 6.56 -4.88 10.50
C GLU A 314 7.14 -3.93 9.45
N GLU A 315 6.36 -2.91 9.05
CA GLU A 315 6.77 -1.86 8.13
C GLU A 315 7.83 -0.93 8.73
N CYS A 316 7.78 -0.66 10.03
CA CYS A 316 8.80 0.12 10.73
C CYS A 316 10.17 -0.59 10.66
N LYS A 317 10.21 -1.88 11.00
CA LYS A 317 11.42 -2.70 10.88
C LYS A 317 11.92 -2.82 9.45
N ALA A 318 11.01 -3.00 8.50
CA ALA A 318 11.38 -3.07 7.09
C ALA A 318 11.96 -1.73 6.59
N ALA A 319 11.38 -0.60 6.99
CA ALA A 319 11.89 0.73 6.66
C ALA A 319 13.29 0.96 7.25
N GLU A 320 13.50 0.58 8.51
CA GLU A 320 14.81 0.66 9.17
C GLU A 320 15.88 -0.14 8.41
N ALA A 321 15.58 -1.39 8.06
CA ALA A 321 16.49 -2.25 7.28
C ALA A 321 16.81 -1.68 5.88
N MET A 322 15.88 -0.94 5.30
CA MET A 322 16.02 -0.30 3.99
C MET A 322 16.64 1.11 4.06
N THR A 323 16.92 1.61 5.29
CA THR A 323 17.31 2.99 5.60
C THR A 323 16.35 4.04 5.04
N TRP A 324 15.05 3.74 5.11
CA TRP A 324 13.98 4.61 4.64
C TRP A 324 13.31 5.34 5.82
N PRO A 325 12.90 6.61 5.64
CA PRO A 325 12.10 7.31 6.62
C PRO A 325 10.77 6.57 6.86
N PHE A 326 10.40 6.46 8.12
CA PHE A 326 9.14 5.85 8.57
C PHE A 326 8.31 6.86 9.36
N ILE A 327 7.04 6.98 8.99
CA ILE A 327 6.06 7.84 9.67
C ILE A 327 4.99 6.95 10.26
N ARG A 328 5.00 6.85 11.59
CA ARG A 328 4.03 6.03 12.31
C ARG A 328 2.67 6.72 12.41
N ILE A 329 1.64 6.11 11.86
CA ILE A 329 0.24 6.51 12.05
C ILE A 329 -0.28 5.99 13.38
N ASP A 330 -1.08 6.81 14.07
CA ASP A 330 -1.69 6.47 15.35
C ASP A 330 -3.16 6.90 15.35
N PRO A 331 -4.13 5.96 15.28
CA PRO A 331 -5.55 6.29 15.19
C PRO A 331 -6.16 6.83 16.50
N ARG A 332 -5.39 6.85 17.59
CA ARG A 332 -5.86 7.38 18.88
C ARG A 332 -6.11 8.89 18.81
N PRO A 333 -7.04 9.43 19.61
CA PRO A 333 -7.41 10.84 19.54
C PRO A 333 -6.25 11.82 19.77
N ASP A 334 -5.28 11.43 20.61
CA ASP A 334 -4.06 12.17 20.95
C ASP A 334 -2.85 11.79 20.08
N GLY A 335 -3.05 10.93 19.07
CA GLY A 335 -2.02 10.52 18.12
C GLY A 335 -1.45 11.71 17.35
N PHE A 336 -0.13 11.83 17.33
CA PHE A 336 0.56 12.97 16.71
C PHE A 336 0.49 12.94 15.18
N HIS A 337 0.63 11.77 14.57
CA HIS A 337 0.40 11.55 13.14
C HIS A 337 -0.86 10.72 12.97
N ARG A 338 -1.95 11.38 12.61
CA ARG A 338 -3.26 10.74 12.43
C ARG A 338 -4.03 11.45 11.34
N PHE A 339 -5.12 10.84 10.90
CA PHE A 339 -6.08 11.48 10.03
C PHE A 339 -7.33 11.94 10.82
N PRO A 340 -7.85 13.15 10.55
CA PRO A 340 -7.13 14.29 9.97
C PRO A 340 -5.94 14.73 10.84
N GLY A 341 -4.90 15.32 10.24
CA GLY A 341 -3.79 15.95 10.99
C GLY A 341 -2.40 15.80 10.37
N LEU A 342 -2.13 14.69 9.67
CA LEU A 342 -0.87 14.52 8.93
C LEU A 342 -0.79 15.52 7.75
N THR A 343 0.38 16.13 7.55
CA THR A 343 0.60 17.13 6.50
C THR A 343 1.85 16.84 5.68
N MET A 344 1.88 17.28 4.42
CA MET A 344 3.06 17.11 3.55
C MET A 344 4.30 17.83 4.10
N GLN A 345 4.13 18.88 4.91
CA GLN A 345 5.24 19.53 5.59
C GLN A 345 5.88 18.60 6.64
N MET A 346 5.08 17.83 7.38
CA MET A 346 5.60 16.84 8.33
C MET A 346 6.39 15.76 7.58
N VAL A 347 5.83 15.22 6.50
CA VAL A 347 6.50 14.20 5.67
C VAL A 347 7.84 14.70 5.16
N LYS A 348 7.89 15.89 4.57
CA LYS A 348 9.13 16.50 4.06
C LYS A 348 10.21 16.61 5.13
N ARG A 349 9.86 16.98 6.37
CA ARG A 349 10.82 17.05 7.48
C ARG A 349 11.45 15.68 7.79
N TYR A 350 10.65 14.61 7.82
CA TYR A 350 11.17 13.24 8.04
C TYR A 350 12.08 12.81 6.88
N THR A 351 11.66 13.07 5.64
CA THR A 351 12.43 12.76 4.44
C THR A 351 13.78 13.49 4.42
N GLU A 352 13.79 14.79 4.73
CA GLU A 352 15.01 15.61 4.80
C GLU A 352 15.98 15.11 5.87
N VAL A 353 15.49 14.74 7.06
CA VAL A 353 16.35 14.24 8.14
C VAL A 353 17.10 12.98 7.74
N ILE A 354 16.44 12.03 7.06
CA ILE A 354 17.08 10.76 6.68
C ILE A 354 17.96 10.91 5.42
N TYR A 355 17.50 11.65 4.41
CA TYR A 355 18.25 11.74 3.15
C TYR A 355 19.34 12.82 3.13
N ASN A 356 19.22 13.90 3.91
CA ASN A 356 20.25 14.95 3.98
C ASN A 356 21.30 14.68 5.07
N SER A 357 21.05 13.80 6.04
CA SER A 357 22.09 13.34 6.98
C SER A 357 23.11 12.42 6.31
N ASN A 358 22.73 11.73 5.23
CA ASN A 358 23.61 10.85 4.47
C ASN A 358 24.53 11.59 3.47
N THR A 359 24.35 12.90 3.25
CA THR A 359 25.20 13.69 2.35
C THR A 359 26.34 14.41 3.07
N THR A 360 26.34 14.44 4.41
CA THR A 360 27.27 15.25 5.23
C THR A 360 28.46 14.47 5.81
N THR A 361 28.61 13.18 5.51
CA THR A 361 29.70 12.34 6.06
C THR A 361 30.88 12.12 5.11
N GLY A 362 31.00 12.91 4.03
CA GLY A 362 31.98 12.68 2.96
C GLY A 362 33.08 13.72 2.78
N SER A 363 33.31 14.66 3.71
CA SER A 363 34.22 15.78 3.43
C SER A 363 34.97 16.34 4.64
N ASP A 364 35.52 15.50 5.51
CA ASP A 364 36.52 15.95 6.49
C ASP A 364 37.55 14.84 6.71
N ASP A 365 38.53 14.76 5.81
CA ASP A 365 39.87 14.20 6.06
C ASP A 365 40.77 14.61 4.87
N ASP A 366 41.27 15.84 4.92
CA ASP A 366 42.50 16.28 4.25
C ASP A 366 42.89 17.66 4.81
N GLN A 367 43.65 17.65 5.91
CA GLN A 367 44.52 18.75 6.33
C GLN A 367 45.88 18.23 6.78
#